data_AF-A0A7L0JWD4-F1
#
_entry.id   AF-A0A7L0JWD4-F1
#
_cell.length_a   1.000
_cell.length_b   1.000
_cell.length_c   1.000
_cell.angle_alpha   90.00
_cell.angle_beta   90.00
_cell.angle_gamma   90.00
#
_symmetry.space_group_name_H-M   'P 1'
#
loop_
_entity.id
_entity.type
_entity.pdbx_description
1 polymer ?
#
loop_
_entity_poly.entity_id
_entity_poly.type
_entity_poly.pdbx_seq_one_letter_code
_entity_poly.pdbx_strand_id
1 'polypeptide(L)'
;ADAGHYRCVAENEAGTAAKVVSLVLQSAPAVAVTPRAVLARAGQRVLLHCAVSGEPTPSVEWRRDGEPLPEGPRGRILPNATLLLPAAGPRDTGTYSCIARNALGSAAAHASLVVQGGCPPMAGGLL
;
A
#
# COMPACT_ATOMS: atom_id res chain seq x y z
N ALA A 1 -11.05 -25.33 12.04
CA ALA A 1 -10.28 -24.34 12.81
C ALA A 1 -9.50 -25.14 13.84
N ASP A 2 -8.18 -25.29 13.65
CA ASP A 2 -7.33 -25.96 14.63
C ASP A 2 -5.93 -25.35 14.57
N ALA A 3 -5.70 -24.34 15.41
CA ALA A 3 -4.39 -23.82 15.73
C ALA A 3 -4.18 -24.11 17.22
N GLY A 4 -3.42 -25.16 17.53
CA GLY A 4 -3.08 -25.58 18.89
C GLY A 4 -1.57 -25.65 19.05
N HIS A 5 -1.08 -25.30 20.24
CA HIS A 5 0.34 -25.45 20.59
C HIS A 5 0.62 -26.90 20.99
N TYR A 6 1.38 -27.63 20.18
CA TYR A 6 1.84 -28.97 20.52
C TYR A 6 3.28 -28.91 21.06
N ARG A 7 3.44 -29.25 22.34
CA ARG A 7 4.74 -29.32 23.02
C ARG A 7 5.13 -30.78 23.17
N CYS A 8 6.12 -31.24 22.40
CA CYS A 8 6.76 -32.52 22.63
C CYS A 8 7.98 -32.31 23.52
N VAL A 9 8.01 -32.94 24.69
CA VAL A 9 9.15 -32.90 25.61
C VAL A 9 9.79 -34.28 25.60
N ALA A 10 11.04 -34.35 25.12
CA ALA A 10 11.91 -35.48 25.36
C ALA A 10 12.98 -35.01 26.36
N GLU A 11 13.08 -35.70 27.49
CA GLU A 11 13.95 -35.35 28.60
C GLU A 11 15.07 -36.40 28.68
N ASN A 12 16.33 -35.95 28.70
CA ASN A 12 17.51 -36.77 29.00
C ASN A 12 18.41 -35.95 29.95
N GLU A 13 19.24 -36.62 30.76
CA GLU A 13 19.99 -36.07 31.92
C GLU A 13 21.02 -34.94 31.63
N ALA A 14 21.15 -34.46 30.40
CA ALA A 14 22.17 -33.45 30.02
C ALA A 14 21.61 -32.02 29.82
N GLY A 15 20.35 -31.77 30.19
CA GLY A 15 19.75 -30.43 30.19
C GLY A 15 18.87 -30.12 28.97
N THR A 16 17.90 -29.23 29.18
CA THR A 16 16.85 -28.92 28.21
C THR A 16 17.15 -27.61 27.47
N ALA A 17 17.58 -27.69 26.21
CA ALA A 17 17.58 -26.54 25.32
C ALA A 17 16.18 -26.36 24.71
N ALA A 18 15.36 -25.49 25.30
CA ALA A 18 14.04 -25.18 24.76
C ALA A 18 14.15 -24.15 23.64
N LYS A 19 14.00 -24.59 22.38
CA LYS A 19 13.81 -23.69 21.24
C LYS A 19 12.30 -23.47 21.03
N VAL A 20 11.84 -22.26 21.29
CA VAL A 20 10.45 -21.86 21.00
C VAL A 20 10.31 -21.72 19.49
N VAL A 21 9.52 -22.61 18.87
CA VAL A 21 9.09 -22.48 17.47
C VAL A 21 7.64 -22.02 17.50
N SER A 22 7.41 -20.75 17.19
CA SER A 22 6.08 -20.21 16.95
C SER A 22 5.63 -20.67 15.56
N LEU A 23 4.67 -21.60 15.48
CA LEU A 23 4.04 -21.97 14.22
C LEU A 23 3.08 -20.84 13.81
N VAL A 24 3.63 -19.77 13.23
CA VAL A 24 2.81 -18.72 12.60
C VAL A 24 2.30 -19.22 11.26
N LEU A 25 0.99 -19.19 11.06
CA LEU A 25 0.34 -19.51 9.79
C LEU A 25 0.72 -18.45 8.76
N GLN A 26 1.79 -18.71 8.01
CA GLN A 26 2.26 -17.82 6.96
C GLN A 26 1.24 -17.75 5.81
N SER A 27 1.10 -16.57 5.19
CA SER A 27 0.19 -16.32 4.07
C SER A 27 0.82 -15.39 3.04
N ALA A 28 0.56 -15.67 1.76
CA ALA A 28 0.97 -14.79 0.66
C ALA A 28 0.27 -13.43 0.77
N PRO A 29 0.85 -12.36 0.20
CA PRO A 29 0.26 -11.03 0.29
C PRO A 29 -1.07 -10.98 -0.47
N ALA A 30 -2.04 -10.25 0.06
CA ALA A 30 -3.22 -9.82 -0.67
C ALA A 30 -3.35 -8.30 -0.58
N VAL A 31 -3.80 -7.69 -1.68
CA VAL A 31 -3.80 -6.23 -1.85
C VAL A 31 -5.11 -5.78 -2.45
N ALA A 32 -5.66 -4.69 -1.92
CA ALA A 32 -6.77 -3.96 -2.51
C ALA A 32 -6.52 -2.45 -2.42
N VAL A 33 -6.81 -1.72 -3.49
CA VAL A 33 -6.73 -0.25 -3.50
C VAL A 33 -8.12 0.36 -3.49
N THR A 34 -8.31 1.38 -2.65
CA THR A 34 -9.56 2.14 -2.56
C THR A 34 -9.26 3.64 -2.49
N PRO A 35 -9.92 4.48 -3.30
CA PRO A 35 -10.82 4.13 -4.42
C PRO A 35 -10.06 3.54 -5.63
N ARG A 36 -10.75 2.78 -6.48
CA ARG A 36 -10.18 2.21 -7.73
C ARG A 36 -10.09 3.22 -8.88
N ALA A 37 -10.86 4.29 -8.82
CA ALA A 37 -10.84 5.36 -9.81
C ALA A 37 -11.13 6.70 -9.12
N VAL A 38 -10.37 7.73 -9.48
CA VAL A 38 -10.52 9.09 -8.94
C VAL A 38 -10.53 10.09 -10.07
N LEU A 39 -11.52 10.98 -10.05
CA LEU A 39 -11.52 12.20 -10.82
C LEU A 39 -11.24 13.37 -9.87
N ALA A 40 -10.07 14.00 -10.02
CA ALA A 40 -9.65 15.14 -9.22
C ALA A 40 -9.54 16.40 -10.09
N ARG A 41 -9.67 17.58 -9.49
CA ARG A 41 -9.33 18.85 -10.11
C ARG A 41 -7.90 19.24 -9.73
N ALA A 42 -7.25 20.01 -10.58
CA ALA A 42 -5.93 20.56 -10.30
C ALA A 42 -5.90 21.26 -8.93
N GLY A 43 -4.89 20.95 -8.12
CA GLY A 43 -4.72 21.47 -6.75
C GLY A 43 -5.48 20.70 -5.67
N GLN A 44 -6.36 19.75 -6.01
CA GLN A 44 -7.04 18.93 -5.00
C GLN A 44 -6.10 17.89 -4.39
N ARG A 45 -6.30 17.64 -3.09
CA ARG A 45 -5.68 16.56 -2.36
C ARG A 45 -6.31 15.22 -2.76
N VAL A 46 -5.48 14.23 -3.08
CA VAL A 46 -5.90 12.86 -3.42
C VAL A 46 -5.29 11.86 -2.43
N LEU A 47 -6.11 10.89 -2.01
CA LEU A 47 -5.73 9.79 -1.14
C LEU A 47 -6.09 8.47 -1.84
N LEU A 48 -5.11 7.60 -2.02
CA LEU A 48 -5.31 6.23 -2.50
C LEU A 48 -4.87 5.27 -1.40
N HIS A 49 -5.84 4.65 -0.74
CA HIS A 49 -5.57 3.72 0.35
C HIS A 49 -5.24 2.34 -0.21
N CYS A 50 -4.16 1.73 0.28
CA CYS A 50 -3.81 0.36 -0.04
C CYS A 50 -4.02 -0.53 1.19
N ALA A 51 -5.07 -1.35 1.13
CA ALA A 51 -5.32 -2.38 2.13
C ALA A 51 -4.47 -3.60 1.80
N VAL A 52 -3.61 -4.00 2.75
CA VAL A 52 -2.65 -5.08 2.56
C VAL A 52 -2.75 -6.07 3.72
N SER A 53 -2.79 -7.36 3.39
CA SER A 53 -2.73 -8.45 4.35
C SER A 53 -1.68 -9.47 3.93
N GLY A 54 -1.14 -10.23 4.88
CA GLY A 54 -0.14 -11.27 4.64
C GLY A 54 0.74 -11.48 5.87
N GLU A 55 1.31 -12.68 6.00
CA GLU A 55 2.20 -13.06 7.10
C GLU A 55 3.40 -13.83 6.51
N PRO A 56 4.65 -13.36 6.65
CA PRO A 56 5.09 -12.15 7.33
C PRO A 56 4.50 -10.87 6.76
N THR A 57 4.41 -9.81 7.59
CA THR A 57 3.88 -8.50 7.19
C THR A 57 4.58 -8.02 5.92
N PRO A 58 3.84 -7.83 4.81
CA PRO A 58 4.44 -7.51 3.53
C PRO A 58 4.93 -6.06 3.45
N SER A 59 6.04 -5.86 2.75
CA SER A 59 6.51 -4.53 2.36
C SER A 59 5.65 -3.97 1.23
N VAL A 60 5.32 -2.68 1.28
CA VAL A 60 4.47 -2.02 0.27
C VAL A 60 5.26 -1.00 -0.54
N GLU A 61 5.05 -1.01 -1.85
CA GLU A 61 5.60 -0.07 -2.81
C GLU A 61 4.48 0.52 -3.68
N TRP A 62 4.56 1.81 -3.98
CA TRP A 62 3.66 2.46 -4.94
C TRP A 62 4.38 2.84 -6.22
N ARG A 63 3.73 2.60 -7.36
CA ARG A 63 4.21 2.96 -8.69
C ARG A 63 3.16 3.73 -9.47
N ARG A 64 3.57 4.58 -10.40
CA ARG A 64 2.69 5.26 -11.36
C ARG A 64 3.11 4.85 -12.77
N ASP A 65 2.16 4.30 -13.52
CA ASP A 65 2.36 3.84 -14.90
C ASP A 65 3.56 2.87 -15.05
N GLY A 66 3.77 2.04 -14.03
CA GLY A 66 4.87 1.06 -13.97
C GLY A 66 6.19 1.61 -13.42
N GLU A 67 6.35 2.93 -13.32
CA GLU A 67 7.55 3.58 -12.81
C GLU A 67 7.46 3.88 -11.30
N PRO A 68 8.60 3.92 -10.59
CA PRO A 68 8.65 4.38 -9.22
C PRO A 68 8.08 5.80 -9.13
N LEU A 69 7.37 6.11 -8.05
CA LEU A 69 6.97 7.48 -7.81
C LEU A 69 8.21 8.37 -7.66
N PRO A 70 8.27 9.53 -8.32
CA PRO A 70 9.41 10.42 -8.20
C PRO A 70 9.55 10.88 -6.75
N GLU A 71 10.76 10.76 -6.19
CA GLU A 71 11.05 11.26 -4.85
C GLU A 71 10.87 12.78 -4.81
N GLY A 72 9.98 13.28 -3.95
CA GLY A 72 9.72 14.71 -3.84
C GLY A 72 8.38 15.06 -3.20
N PRO A 73 8.06 16.36 -3.07
CA PRO A 73 6.89 16.86 -2.34
C PRO A 73 5.54 16.52 -3.00
N ARG A 74 5.53 15.88 -4.17
CA ARG A 74 4.32 15.62 -4.96
C ARG A 74 3.52 14.43 -4.46
N GLY A 75 4.17 13.43 -3.86
CA GLY A 75 3.52 12.24 -3.34
C GLY A 75 4.25 11.69 -2.12
N ARG A 76 3.50 11.32 -1.08
CA ARG A 76 4.04 10.68 0.12
C ARG A 76 3.26 9.41 0.44
N ILE A 77 3.97 8.37 0.86
CA ILE A 77 3.35 7.13 1.34
C ILE A 77 3.26 7.24 2.86
N LEU A 78 2.04 7.11 3.39
CA LEU A 78 1.77 7.13 4.82
C LEU A 78 2.03 5.74 5.44
N PRO A 79 2.21 5.63 6.77
CA PRO A 79 2.46 4.34 7.44
C PRO A 79 1.40 3.27 7.20
N ASN A 80 0.15 3.67 6.95
CA ASN A 80 -0.95 2.78 6.61
C ASN A 80 -1.02 2.43 5.10
N ALA A 81 0.12 2.50 4.40
CA ALA A 81 0.26 2.26 2.97
C ALA A 81 -0.59 3.16 2.05
N THR A 82 -1.10 4.28 2.56
CA THR A 82 -1.90 5.23 1.76
C THR A 82 -0.98 6.16 0.98
N LEU A 83 -1.17 6.26 -0.33
CA LEU A 83 -0.54 7.28 -1.13
C LEU A 83 -1.32 8.60 -1.00
N LEU A 84 -0.63 9.64 -0.56
CA LEU A 84 -1.14 11.00 -0.44
C LEU A 84 -0.46 11.91 -1.47
N LEU A 85 -1.26 12.45 -2.38
CA LEU A 85 -0.89 13.55 -3.27
C LEU A 85 -1.47 14.85 -2.67
N PRO A 86 -0.65 15.76 -2.11
CA PRO A 86 -1.15 16.96 -1.43
C PRO A 86 -1.89 17.92 -2.35
N ALA A 87 -1.41 18.04 -3.59
CA ALA A 87 -2.00 18.87 -4.64
C ALA A 87 -1.77 18.17 -5.99
N ALA A 88 -2.82 17.57 -6.55
CA ALA A 88 -2.75 16.84 -7.81
C ALA A 88 -2.66 17.82 -9.00
N GLY A 89 -1.74 17.57 -9.92
CA GLY A 89 -1.61 18.31 -11.19
C GLY A 89 -2.00 17.45 -12.40
N PRO A 90 -2.20 18.05 -13.59
CA PRO A 90 -2.50 17.30 -14.81
C PRO A 90 -1.50 16.19 -15.13
N ARG A 91 -0.22 16.40 -14.78
CA ARG A 91 0.88 15.43 -14.93
C ARG A 91 0.85 14.26 -13.94
N ASP A 92 -0.03 14.31 -12.94
CA ASP A 92 -0.23 13.22 -11.98
C ASP A 92 -1.34 12.26 -12.42
N THR A 93 -2.00 12.54 -13.53
CA THR A 93 -2.90 11.60 -14.21
C THR A 93 -2.14 10.34 -14.61
N GLY A 94 -2.70 9.18 -14.30
CA GLY A 94 -2.06 7.89 -14.57
C GLY A 94 -2.68 6.74 -13.80
N THR A 95 -2.09 5.55 -13.97
CA THR A 95 -2.47 4.34 -13.24
C THR A 95 -1.51 4.09 -12.09
N TYR A 96 -2.02 4.19 -10.86
CA TYR A 96 -1.28 3.95 -9.64
C TYR A 96 -1.40 2.49 -9.23
N SER A 97 -0.27 1.85 -8.95
CA SER A 97 -0.20 0.44 -8.57
C SER A 97 0.40 0.32 -7.18
N CYS A 98 -0.34 -0.29 -6.26
CA CYS A 98 0.19 -0.70 -4.96
C CYS A 98 0.65 -2.14 -5.04
N ILE A 99 1.91 -2.39 -4.69
CA ILE A 99 2.55 -3.69 -4.79
C ILE A 99 2.98 -4.10 -3.38
N ALA A 100 2.51 -5.25 -2.90
CA ALA A 100 2.91 -5.83 -1.62
C ALA A 100 3.73 -7.09 -1.83
N ARG A 101 4.80 -7.26 -1.05
CA ARG A 101 5.73 -8.39 -1.16
C ARG A 101 6.08 -8.95 0.21
N ASN A 102 6.09 -10.26 0.35
CA ASN A 102 6.67 -10.97 1.50
C ASN A 102 7.42 -12.23 1.04
N ALA A 103 7.92 -13.02 1.98
CA ALA A 103 8.66 -14.24 1.69
C ALA A 103 7.87 -15.32 0.91
N LEU A 104 6.53 -15.22 0.88
CA LEU A 104 5.64 -16.18 0.23
C LEU A 104 5.21 -15.72 -1.17
N GLY A 105 5.42 -14.45 -1.53
CA GLY A 105 5.13 -13.97 -2.87
C GLY A 105 4.88 -12.47 -2.96
N SER A 106 4.15 -12.08 -4.01
CA SER A 106 3.79 -10.69 -4.29
C SER A 106 2.37 -10.57 -4.82
N ALA A 107 1.66 -9.52 -4.41
CA ALA A 107 0.36 -9.15 -4.96
C ALA A 107 0.35 -7.66 -5.31
N ALA A 108 -0.52 -7.28 -6.25
CA ALA A 108 -0.68 -5.90 -6.66
C ALA A 108 -2.15 -5.56 -6.90
N ALA A 109 -2.51 -4.29 -6.66
CA ALA A 109 -3.78 -3.74 -7.08
C ALA A 109 -3.59 -2.32 -7.62
N HIS A 110 -4.55 -1.88 -8.44
CA HIS A 110 -4.42 -0.68 -9.25
C HIS A 110 -5.56 0.30 -8.99
N ALA A 111 -5.27 1.60 -9.16
CA ALA A 111 -6.25 2.66 -9.21
C ALA A 111 -5.92 3.67 -10.31
N SER A 112 -6.95 4.15 -11.01
CA SER A 112 -6.81 5.21 -12.00
C SER A 112 -7.03 6.59 -11.37
N LEU A 113 -6.18 7.55 -11.69
CA LEU A 113 -6.37 8.95 -11.33
C LEU A 113 -6.41 9.79 -12.60
N VAL A 114 -7.46 10.59 -12.74
CA VAL A 114 -7.60 11.60 -13.79
C VAL A 114 -7.68 12.97 -13.14
N VAL A 115 -6.76 13.87 -13.50
CA VAL A 115 -6.74 15.24 -12.99
C VAL A 115 -7.21 16.20 -14.07
N GLN A 116 -8.39 16.78 -13.89
CA GLN A 116 -8.91 17.81 -14.77
C GLN A 116 -8.20 19.13 -14.50
N GLY A 117 -7.67 19.74 -15.56
CA GLY A 117 -7.12 21.10 -15.51
C GLY A 117 -8.21 22.05 -15.03
N GLY A 118 -7.96 22.74 -13.91
CA GLY A 118 -8.84 23.82 -13.49
C GLY A 118 -8.83 24.88 -14.57
N CYS A 119 -9.98 25.15 -15.18
CA CYS A 119 -10.22 26.47 -15.72
C CYS A 119 -10.01 27.44 -14.54
N PRO A 120 -9.09 28.41 -14.62
CA PRO A 120 -9.05 29.44 -13.59
C PRO A 120 -10.45 30.06 -13.53
N PRO A 121 -11.03 30.33 -12.34
CA PRO A 121 -12.16 31.23 -12.30
C PRO A 121 -11.65 32.52 -12.94
N MET A 122 -12.13 32.83 -14.14
CA MET A 122 -12.05 34.16 -14.70
C MET A 122 -12.77 35.01 -13.66
N ALA A 123 -12.03 35.61 -12.73
CA ALA A 123 -12.57 36.62 -11.84
C ALA A 123 -13.06 37.70 -12.80
N GLY A 124 -14.36 37.69 -13.06
CA GLY A 124 -15.04 38.63 -13.92
C GLY A 124 -14.62 40.01 -13.49
N GLY A 125 -14.06 40.77 -14.44
CA GLY A 125 -13.96 42.21 -14.31
C GLY A 125 -15.35 42.72 -13.97
N LEU A 126 -15.50 43.19 -12.73
CA LEU A 126 -16.59 44.09 -12.42
C LEU A 126 -16.16 45.46 -12.90
N LEU A 127 -16.99 46.01 -13.77
CA LEU A 127 -17.01 47.38 -14.27
C LEU A 127 -16.85 48.42 -13.15
#